data_AF-K1XB99-F1
#
_entry.id   AF-K1XB99-F1
#
_cell.length_a   1.000
_cell.length_b   1.000
_cell.length_c   1.000
_cell.angle_alpha   90.00
_cell.angle_beta   90.00
_cell.angle_gamma   90.00
#
_symmetry.space_group_name_H-M   'P 1'
#
loop_
_entity.id
_entity.type
_entity.pdbx_description
1 polymer ?
#
loop_
_entity_poly.entity_id
_entity_poly.type
_entity_poly.pdbx_seq_one_letter_code
_entity_poly.pdbx_strand_id
1 'polypeptide(L)'
;VEPEYFKSKDGKKVYDWLCSNAKAFGFFQPYTENRKTGYVEEKWHWSYFPISSKLLSRYIELITIDDIKGFQGDNLLPSSFIEDYVLGINNNVS
;
A
#
# COMPACT_ATOMS: atom_id res chain seq x y z
N VAL A 1 11.91 2.51 7.72
CA VAL A 1 12.53 1.32 8.32
C VAL A 1 13.02 0.46 7.18
N GLU A 2 14.24 -0.09 7.26
CA GLU A 2 14.79 -0.86 6.15
C GLU A 2 14.22 -2.28 6.09
N PRO A 3 14.02 -2.86 4.89
CA PRO A 3 13.58 -4.24 4.71
C PRO A 3 14.40 -5.27 5.51
N GLU A 4 15.71 -5.02 5.67
CA GLU A 4 16.63 -5.91 6.37
C GLU A 4 16.28 -6.11 7.85
N TYR A 5 15.69 -5.12 8.50
CA TYR A 5 15.27 -5.24 9.91
C TYR A 5 14.35 -6.44 10.12
N PHE A 6 13.41 -6.66 9.20
CA PHE A 6 12.42 -7.73 9.30
C PHE A 6 12.98 -9.13 9.02
N LYS A 7 14.23 -9.24 8.56
CA LYS A 7 14.96 -10.50 8.48
C LYS A 7 15.64 -10.88 9.81
N SER A 8 15.80 -9.93 10.73
CA SER A 8 16.31 -10.21 12.07
C SER A 8 15.29 -10.99 12.91
N LYS A 9 15.76 -11.66 13.98
CA LYS A 9 14.89 -12.38 14.91
C LYS A 9 13.83 -11.46 15.53
N ASP A 10 14.20 -10.25 15.91
CA ASP A 10 13.29 -9.32 16.57
C ASP A 10 12.35 -8.65 15.57
N GLY A 11 12.85 -8.27 14.39
CA GLY A 11 11.98 -7.78 13.32
C GLY A 11 10.95 -8.81 12.87
N LYS A 12 11.32 -10.09 12.80
CA LYS A 12 10.36 -11.17 12.52
C LYS A 12 9.27 -11.23 13.59
N LYS A 13 9.63 -11.20 14.88
CA LYS A 13 8.63 -11.20 15.96
C LYS A 13 7.67 -10.00 15.87
N VAL A 14 8.21 -8.82 15.57
CA VAL A 14 7.39 -7.60 15.38
C VAL A 14 6.43 -7.79 14.20
N TYR A 15 6.91 -8.28 13.05
CA TYR A 15 6.06 -8.52 11.90
C TYR A 15 4.98 -9.56 12.15
N ASP A 16 5.34 -10.71 12.74
CA ASP A 16 4.39 -11.77 13.10
C ASP A 16 3.29 -11.23 14.04
N TRP A 17 3.67 -10.38 15.01
CA TRP A 17 2.72 -9.74 15.91
C TRP A 17 1.80 -8.77 15.15
N LEU A 18 2.34 -7.93 14.27
CA LEU A 18 1.54 -6.99 13.49
C LEU A 18 0.55 -7.73 12.58
N CYS A 19 0.99 -8.76 11.86
CA CYS A 19 0.12 -9.60 11.03
C CYS A 19 -1.04 -10.20 11.84
N SER A 20 -0.80 -10.57 13.10
CA SER A 20 -1.80 -11.20 13.96
C SER A 20 -2.73 -10.20 14.68
N ASN A 21 -2.26 -8.97 14.94
CA ASN A 21 -2.94 -8.06 15.88
C ASN A 21 -3.35 -6.72 15.26
N ALA A 22 -2.68 -6.23 14.20
CA ALA A 22 -2.87 -4.87 13.68
C ALA A 22 -4.34 -4.56 13.33
N LYS A 23 -5.06 -5.55 12.80
CA LYS A 23 -6.48 -5.43 12.46
C LYS A 23 -7.35 -5.06 13.65
N ALA A 24 -7.07 -5.59 14.84
CA ALA A 24 -7.80 -5.26 16.07
C ALA A 24 -7.66 -3.77 16.46
N PHE A 25 -6.62 -3.11 15.96
CA PHE A 25 -6.37 -1.68 16.16
C PHE A 25 -6.76 -0.83 14.93
N GLY A 26 -7.41 -1.43 13.93
CA GLY A 26 -7.83 -0.75 12.71
C GLY A 26 -6.70 -0.55 11.67
N PHE A 27 -5.58 -1.25 11.82
CA PHE A 27 -4.47 -1.20 10.86
C PHE A 27 -4.48 -2.42 9.93
N PHE A 28 -4.02 -2.22 8.70
CA PHE A 28 -3.78 -3.29 7.73
C PHE A 28 -2.49 -3.02 6.95
N GLN A 29 -1.91 -4.05 6.35
CA GLN A 29 -0.77 -3.94 5.47
C GLN A 29 -1.25 -3.85 4.01
N PRO A 30 -1.18 -2.68 3.34
CA PRO A 30 -1.58 -2.55 1.94
C PRO A 30 -0.58 -3.27 1.03
N TYR A 31 0.69 -3.31 1.42
CA TYR A 31 1.76 -3.82 0.60
C TYR A 31 2.26 -5.21 1.02
N THR A 32 1.44 -6.24 0.79
CA THR A 32 1.78 -7.65 1.06
C THR A 32 2.58 -8.30 -0.06
N GLU A 33 3.18 -9.45 0.23
CA GLU A 33 3.72 -10.36 -0.78
C GLU A 33 2.66 -10.83 -1.80
N ASN A 34 3.13 -11.32 -2.96
CA ASN A 34 2.34 -12.00 -4.00
C ASN A 34 1.24 -11.17 -4.69
N ARG A 35 1.26 -9.85 -4.58
CA ARG A 35 0.42 -8.97 -5.40
C ARG A 35 1.00 -8.81 -6.80
N LYS A 36 0.14 -8.68 -7.81
CA LYS A 36 0.52 -8.66 -9.24
C LYS A 36 0.85 -7.26 -9.76
N THR A 37 0.36 -6.24 -9.07
CA THR A 37 0.46 -4.83 -9.47
C THR A 37 0.84 -3.98 -8.26
N GLY A 38 1.30 -2.78 -8.55
CA GLY A 38 1.67 -1.78 -7.56
C GLY A 38 3.05 -2.03 -6.98
N TYR A 39 3.22 -1.60 -5.73
CA TYR A 39 4.51 -1.66 -5.05
C TYR A 39 4.83 -3.08 -4.57
N VAL A 40 6.12 -3.37 -4.41
CA VAL A 40 6.62 -4.62 -3.81
C VAL A 40 6.18 -4.75 -2.34
N GLU A 41 6.42 -5.91 -1.72
CA GLU A 41 6.11 -6.09 -0.30
C GLU A 41 6.87 -5.06 0.57
N GLU A 42 6.13 -4.39 1.46
CA GLU A 42 6.68 -3.48 2.45
C GLU A 42 6.26 -3.91 3.86
N LYS A 43 7.11 -4.68 4.55
CA LYS A 43 6.83 -5.19 5.91
C LYS A 43 6.69 -4.11 6.99
N TRP A 44 7.23 -2.93 6.70
CA TRP A 44 7.12 -1.74 7.56
C TRP A 44 5.85 -0.92 7.32
N HIS A 45 5.13 -1.14 6.21
CA HIS A 45 4.04 -0.27 5.83
C HIS A 45 2.71 -0.75 6.42
N TRP A 46 2.15 0.03 7.33
CA TRP A 46 0.86 -0.26 7.96
C TRP A 46 -0.03 0.98 7.91
N SER A 47 -1.23 0.82 7.37
CA SER A 47 -2.18 1.90 7.13
C SER A 47 -3.38 1.80 8.05
N TYR A 48 -3.81 2.93 8.62
CA TYR A 48 -5.01 2.99 9.46
C TYR A 48 -6.27 3.05 8.59
N PHE A 49 -6.96 1.92 8.50
CA PHE A 49 -8.06 1.68 7.58
C PHE A 49 -9.23 2.70 7.68
N PRO A 50 -9.69 3.13 8.86
CA PRO A 50 -10.84 4.04 8.96
C PRO A 50 -10.65 5.40 8.28
N ILE A 51 -9.40 5.83 8.09
CA ILE A 51 -9.06 7.07 7.40
C ILE A 51 -8.61 6.77 5.96
N SER A 52 -7.70 5.81 5.77
CA SER A 52 -7.11 5.54 4.46
C SER A 52 -8.15 5.09 3.43
N SER A 53 -9.17 4.33 3.84
CA SER A 53 -10.27 3.91 2.96
C SER A 53 -11.03 5.10 2.38
N LYS A 54 -11.39 6.08 3.22
CA LYS A 54 -12.09 7.31 2.81
C LYS A 54 -11.24 8.16 1.90
N LEU A 55 -9.96 8.31 2.21
CA LEU A 55 -9.03 9.07 1.38
C LEU A 55 -8.83 8.41 0.01
N LEU A 56 -8.72 7.08 -0.03
CA LEU A 56 -8.62 6.34 -1.28
C LEU A 56 -9.88 6.50 -2.14
N SER A 57 -11.07 6.40 -1.53
CA SER A 57 -12.33 6.66 -2.25
C SER A 57 -12.37 8.07 -2.84
N ARG A 58 -11.98 9.09 -2.07
CA ARG A 58 -11.92 10.47 -2.58
C ARG A 58 -10.86 10.65 -3.66
N TYR A 59 -9.72 9.97 -3.56
CA TYR A 59 -8.70 10.02 -4.60
C TYR A 59 -9.25 9.50 -5.93
N ILE A 60 -9.94 8.35 -5.93
CA ILE A 60 -10.52 7.76 -7.14
C ILE A 60 -11.62 8.66 -7.75
N GLU A 61 -12.37 9.37 -6.91
CA GLU A 61 -13.41 10.30 -7.36
C GLU A 61 -12.85 11.59 -7.98
N LEU A 62 -11.70 12.07 -7.51
CA LEU A 62 -11.19 13.41 -7.81
C LEU A 62 -10.00 13.43 -8.76
N ILE A 63 -9.22 12.35 -8.80
CA ILE A 63 -7.93 12.32 -9.50
C ILE A 63 -8.02 11.40 -10.71
N THR A 64 -7.63 11.94 -11.85
CA THR A 64 -7.44 11.23 -13.10
C THR A 64 -5.95 11.16 -13.44
N ILE A 65 -5.59 10.33 -14.42
CA ILE A 65 -4.20 10.27 -14.91
C ILE A 65 -3.73 11.63 -15.46
N ASP A 66 -4.65 12.45 -15.94
CA ASP A 66 -4.34 13.78 -16.46
C ASP A 66 -3.90 14.78 -15.38
N ASP A 67 -4.20 14.48 -14.11
CA ASP A 67 -3.76 15.26 -12.95
C ASP A 67 -2.34 14.85 -12.48
N ILE A 68 -1.83 13.72 -12.95
CA ILE A 68 -0.52 13.15 -12.57
C ILE A 68 0.54 13.62 -13.58
N LYS A 69 0.91 14.89 -13.48
CA LYS A 69 1.84 15.56 -14.42
C LYS A 69 2.86 16.43 -13.69
N GLY A 70 3.85 16.94 -14.44
CA GLY A 70 4.83 17.90 -13.93
C GLY A 70 6.14 17.27 -13.46
N PHE A 71 6.41 16.03 -13.84
CA PHE A 71 7.68 15.35 -13.60
C PHE A 71 8.20 14.69 -14.87
N GLN A 72 9.52 14.47 -14.92
CA GLN A 72 10.15 13.85 -16.08
C GLN A 72 9.59 12.44 -16.32
N GLY A 73 9.01 12.21 -17.50
CA GLY A 73 8.42 10.93 -17.88
C GLY A 73 6.93 10.78 -17.55
N ASP A 74 6.25 11.83 -17.12
CA ASP A 74 4.78 11.84 -16.91
C ASP A 74 4.00 11.44 -18.19
N ASN A 75 4.53 11.76 -19.36
CA ASN A 75 4.01 11.38 -20.67
C ASN A 75 4.08 9.87 -20.97
N LEU A 76 4.77 9.08 -20.13
CA LEU A 76 4.92 7.63 -20.28
C LEU A 76 4.01 6.84 -19.34
N LEU A 77 3.17 7.50 -18.54
CA LEU A 77 2.26 6.82 -17.62
C LEU A 77 1.25 5.94 -18.40
N PRO A 78 1.12 4.65 -18.07
CA PRO A 78 0.14 3.78 -18.70
C PRO A 78 -1.27 4.20 -18.30
N SER A 79 -2.26 3.98 -19.16
CA SER A 79 -3.67 4.28 -18.82
C SER A 79 -4.16 3.53 -17.58
N SER A 80 -3.53 2.40 -17.25
CA SER A 80 -3.81 1.59 -16.05
C SER A 80 -3.09 2.08 -14.79
N PHE A 81 -2.43 3.24 -14.82
CA PHE A 81 -1.56 3.67 -13.72
C PHE A 81 -2.28 3.73 -12.37
N ILE A 82 -3.50 4.28 -12.32
CA ILE A 82 -4.26 4.38 -11.07
C ILE A 82 -4.65 2.98 -10.59
N GLU A 83 -5.13 2.12 -11.49
CA GLU A 83 -5.51 0.74 -11.19
C GLU A 83 -4.32 -0.08 -10.68
N ASP A 84 -3.18 0.04 -11.36
CA ASP A 84 -2.01 -0.78 -11.08
C ASP A 84 -1.25 -0.26 -9.87
N TYR A 85 -1.06 1.05 -9.70
CA TYR A 85 -0.14 1.61 -8.70
C TYR A 85 -0.84 2.25 -7.50
N VAL A 86 -2.05 2.77 -7.65
CA VAL A 86 -2.82 3.33 -6.53
C VAL A 86 -3.74 2.26 -5.92
N LEU A 87 -4.46 1.51 -6.76
CA LEU A 87 -5.37 0.44 -6.35
C LEU A 87 -4.71 -0.93 -6.26
N GLY A 88 -3.45 -1.05 -6.67
CA GLY A 88 -2.59 -2.22 -6.46
C GLY A 88 -2.19 -2.40 -5.00
N ILE A 89 -3.17 -2.54 -4.11
CA ILE A 89 -3.02 -2.80 -2.66
C ILE A 89 -3.71 -4.12 -2.28
N ASN A 90 -3.41 -4.63 -1.09
CA ASN A 90 -4.11 -5.78 -0.54
C ASN A 90 -5.57 -5.41 -0.21
N ASN A 91 -6.52 -6.05 -0.90
CA ASN A 91 -7.95 -5.84 -0.74
C ASN A 91 -8.61 -6.77 0.30
N ASN A 92 -7.84 -7.68 0.91
CA ASN A 92 -8.33 -8.54 1.99
C ASN A 92 -8.36 -7.78 3.32
N VAL A 93 -9.29 -6.82 3.42
CA VAL A 93 -9.57 -6.04 4.63
C VAL A 93 -10.75 -6.63 5.44
N SER A 94 -11.29 -7.77 5.02
CA SER A 94 -12.37 -8.51 5.68
C SER A 94 -11.97 -9.09 7.02
#